data_AF-A0A2G5E7T3-F1
#
_entry.id   AF-A0A2G5E7T3-F1
#
_cell.length_a   1.000
_cell.length_b   1.000
_cell.length_c   1.000
_cell.angle_alpha   90.00
_cell.angle_beta   90.00
_cell.angle_gamma   90.00
#
_symmetry.space_group_name_H-M   'P 1'
#
loop_
_entity.id
_entity.type
_entity.pdbx_description
1 polymer ?
#
loop_
_entity_poly.entity_id
_entity_poly.type
_entity_poly.pdbx_seq_one_letter_code
_entity_poly.pdbx_strand_id
1 'polypeptide(L)'
;MGAYKYVSELWRKKQSDVMRFLQRVRCWEYRQLPSIVRVTRPTRPDKARRLGYKAKQGYVVYRVRVRRGGRKRPVPKGIVYGKPTNQGITQLKFQRNKRSVAEERAGRKLGGLKVLNSYWINEDSPYKSLKLYWLTQPTMQSVMTHELTGSASLYTSTGSFVDSLQLERSTGVSVVGDTCT
;
A
#
# COMPACT_ATOMS: atom_id res chain seq x y z
N MET A 1 20.28 -26.03 -3.54
CA MET A 1 19.54 -25.23 -4.56
C MET A 1 18.06 -25.22 -4.18
N GLY A 2 17.50 -24.10 -3.68
CA GLY A 2 16.15 -24.11 -3.10
C GLY A 2 15.01 -23.97 -4.12
N ALA A 3 13.82 -24.50 -3.79
CA ALA A 3 12.63 -24.47 -4.65
C ALA A 3 12.29 -23.06 -5.20
N TYR A 4 12.50 -22.01 -4.40
CA TYR A 4 12.27 -20.61 -4.81
C TYR A 4 13.16 -20.12 -5.94
N LYS A 5 14.32 -20.76 -6.17
CA LYS A 5 15.20 -20.44 -7.29
C LYS A 5 14.55 -20.83 -8.62
N TYR A 6 14.01 -22.04 -8.71
CA TYR A 6 13.28 -22.51 -9.91
C TYR A 6 12.04 -21.66 -10.20
N VAL A 7 11.28 -21.30 -9.16
CA VAL A 7 10.14 -20.37 -9.31
C VAL A 7 10.63 -19.02 -9.83
N SER A 8 11.74 -18.50 -9.30
CA SER A 8 12.31 -17.24 -9.77
C SER A 8 12.74 -17.32 -11.25
N GLU A 9 13.31 -18.43 -11.69
CA GLU A 9 13.73 -18.67 -13.07
C GLU A 9 12.54 -18.78 -14.03
N LEU A 10 11.47 -19.47 -13.63
CA LEU A 10 10.21 -19.53 -14.40
C LEU A 10 9.64 -18.11 -14.63
N TRP A 11 9.63 -17.27 -13.60
CA TRP A 11 9.18 -15.88 -13.70
C TRP A 11 10.13 -14.94 -14.44
N ARG A 12 11.38 -15.34 -14.69
CA ARG A 12 12.29 -14.60 -15.60
C ARG A 12 11.88 -14.87 -17.05
N LYS A 13 11.51 -16.10 -17.40
CA LYS A 13 11.04 -16.51 -18.74
C LYS A 13 9.53 -16.31 -18.94
N LYS A 14 9.03 -15.08 -18.78
CA LYS A 14 7.59 -14.76 -18.85
C LYS A 14 6.93 -14.98 -20.22
N GLN A 15 7.73 -15.01 -21.29
CA GLN A 15 7.25 -15.21 -22.66
C GLN A 15 7.09 -16.69 -23.04
N SER A 16 7.52 -17.62 -22.18
CA SER A 16 7.27 -19.05 -22.39
C SER A 16 5.77 -19.35 -22.42
N ASP A 17 5.38 -20.40 -23.14
CA ASP A 17 3.96 -20.74 -23.34
C ASP A 17 3.24 -21.05 -22.03
N VAL A 18 3.90 -21.75 -21.10
CA VAL A 18 3.39 -22.02 -19.76
C VAL A 18 3.08 -20.72 -19.02
N MET A 19 4.02 -19.77 -18.99
CA MET A 19 3.82 -18.51 -18.29
C MET A 19 2.80 -17.60 -18.97
N ARG A 20 2.73 -17.61 -20.30
CA ARG A 20 1.71 -16.86 -21.06
C ARG A 20 0.31 -17.41 -20.79
N PHE A 21 0.16 -18.74 -20.81
CA PHE A 21 -1.11 -19.40 -20.50
C PHE A 21 -1.60 -19.05 -19.09
N LEU A 22 -0.74 -19.20 -18.07
CA LEU A 22 -1.08 -18.85 -16.69
C LEU A 22 -1.41 -17.37 -16.50
N GLN A 23 -0.70 -16.47 -17.18
CA GLN A 23 -0.99 -15.03 -17.13
C GLN A 23 -2.32 -14.70 -17.81
N ARG A 24 -2.67 -15.39 -18.90
CA ARG A 24 -3.95 -15.17 -19.61
C ARG A 24 -5.15 -15.57 -18.75
N VAL A 25 -5.11 -16.77 -18.16
CA VAL A 25 -6.18 -17.27 -17.27
C VAL A 25 -6.36 -16.34 -16.06
N ARG A 26 -5.27 -15.95 -15.39
CA ARG A 26 -5.33 -15.01 -14.27
C ARG A 26 -5.85 -13.64 -14.69
N CYS A 27 -5.45 -13.15 -15.85
CA CYS A 27 -5.90 -11.84 -16.33
C CYS A 27 -7.43 -11.82 -16.52
N TRP A 28 -8.00 -12.92 -17.02
CA TRP A 28 -9.44 -13.05 -17.19
C TRP A 28 -10.17 -12.98 -15.84
N GLU A 29 -9.74 -13.75 -14.84
CA GLU A 29 -10.31 -13.71 -13.48
C GLU A 29 -10.22 -12.29 -12.89
N TYR A 30 -9.09 -11.62 -13.10
CA TYR A 30 -8.82 -10.29 -12.57
C TYR A 30 -9.67 -9.18 -13.19
N ARG A 31 -10.25 -9.40 -14.38
CA ARG A 31 -11.17 -8.43 -15.01
C ARG A 31 -12.53 -8.40 -14.32
N GLN A 32 -13.01 -9.56 -13.88
CA GLN A 32 -14.30 -9.71 -13.22
C GLN A 32 -14.28 -9.11 -11.81
N LEU A 33 -13.12 -9.14 -11.17
CA LEU A 33 -12.95 -8.67 -9.81
C LEU A 33 -12.81 -7.13 -9.71
N PRO A 34 -13.18 -6.53 -8.56
CA PRO A 34 -13.13 -5.08 -8.40
C PRO A 34 -11.69 -4.55 -8.30
N SER A 35 -11.56 -3.21 -8.27
CA SER A 35 -10.26 -2.55 -8.39
C SER A 35 -9.25 -2.87 -7.29
N ILE A 36 -9.75 -3.15 -6.07
CA ILE A 36 -8.95 -3.51 -4.91
C ILE A 36 -9.60 -4.73 -4.28
N VAL A 37 -8.84 -5.83 -4.19
CA VAL A 37 -9.29 -7.11 -3.65
C VAL A 37 -8.27 -7.66 -2.67
N ARG A 38 -8.75 -8.22 -1.56
CA ARG A 38 -7.93 -8.97 -0.60
C ARG A 38 -7.66 -10.37 -1.15
N VAL A 39 -6.40 -10.81 -1.08
CA VAL A 39 -5.99 -12.16 -1.49
C VAL A 39 -5.45 -12.89 -0.28
N THR A 40 -5.76 -14.19 -0.16
CA THR A 40 -5.34 -15.02 0.98
C THR A 40 -3.83 -15.31 0.95
N ARG A 41 -3.27 -15.62 -0.23
CA ARG A 41 -1.86 -15.96 -0.42
C ARG A 41 -1.26 -15.17 -1.58
N PRO A 42 0.03 -14.78 -1.52
CA PRO A 42 0.67 -14.08 -2.63
C PRO A 42 0.78 -15.00 -3.85
N THR A 43 0.39 -14.50 -5.02
CA THR A 43 0.53 -15.23 -6.30
C THR A 43 1.98 -15.58 -6.61
N ARG A 44 2.92 -14.77 -6.11
CA ARG A 44 4.35 -14.94 -6.31
C ARG A 44 5.10 -14.96 -4.95
N PRO A 45 5.25 -16.14 -4.31
CA PRO A 45 5.85 -16.25 -2.98
C PRO A 45 7.35 -15.96 -2.96
N ASP A 46 8.09 -16.28 -4.03
CA ASP A 46 9.54 -16.02 -4.14
C ASP A 46 9.85 -14.51 -4.07
N LYS A 47 9.12 -13.69 -4.84
CA LYS A 47 9.33 -12.24 -4.86
C LYS A 47 8.77 -11.56 -3.63
N ALA A 48 7.65 -12.04 -3.10
CA ALA A 48 7.08 -11.52 -1.85
C ALA A 48 8.08 -11.68 -0.70
N ARG A 49 8.69 -12.87 -0.52
CA ARG A 49 9.69 -13.11 0.52
C ARG A 49 10.91 -12.21 0.39
N ARG A 50 11.42 -12.01 -0.83
CA ARG A 50 12.57 -11.09 -1.07
C ARG A 50 12.29 -9.65 -0.66
N LEU A 51 11.03 -9.23 -0.76
CA LEU A 51 10.62 -7.86 -0.43
C LEU A 51 10.15 -7.72 1.03
N GLY A 52 10.24 -8.79 1.84
CA GLY A 52 9.96 -8.75 3.28
C GLY A 52 8.61 -9.35 3.72
N TYR A 53 7.87 -10.01 2.82
CA TYR A 53 6.67 -10.76 3.22
C TYR A 53 7.05 -12.00 4.03
N LYS A 54 6.43 -12.13 5.21
CA LYS A 54 6.50 -13.34 6.05
C LYS A 54 5.08 -13.90 6.19
N ALA A 55 4.95 -15.23 6.15
CA ALA A 55 3.68 -15.91 6.38
C ALA A 55 3.40 -15.98 7.90
N LYS A 56 3.17 -14.82 8.50
CA LYS A 56 2.78 -14.64 9.91
C LYS A 56 1.48 -13.84 9.96
N GLN A 57 0.76 -13.92 11.07
CA GLN A 57 -0.37 -13.04 11.33
C GLN A 57 0.08 -11.58 11.32
N GLY A 58 -0.79 -10.65 10.92
CA GLY A 58 -0.46 -9.24 10.74
C GLY A 58 0.00 -8.84 9.33
N TYR A 59 0.37 -9.79 8.46
CA TYR A 59 0.62 -9.53 7.04
C TYR A 59 -0.64 -9.81 6.20
N VAL A 60 -1.17 -8.78 5.54
CA VAL A 60 -2.34 -8.91 4.66
C VAL A 60 -1.97 -8.56 3.24
N VAL A 61 -2.45 -9.36 2.29
CA VAL A 61 -2.12 -9.22 0.89
C VAL A 61 -3.28 -8.62 0.09
N TYR A 62 -3.01 -7.56 -0.68
CA TYR A 62 -4.01 -6.89 -1.52
C TYR A 62 -3.57 -6.74 -2.96
N ARG A 63 -4.53 -6.84 -3.87
CA ARG A 63 -4.36 -6.77 -5.31
C ARG A 63 -5.02 -5.49 -5.83
N VAL A 64 -4.26 -4.62 -6.51
CA VAL A 64 -4.75 -3.30 -6.97
C VAL A 64 -4.57 -3.05 -8.46
N ARG A 65 -5.64 -2.77 -9.21
CA ARG A 65 -5.57 -2.44 -10.65
C ARG A 65 -5.36 -0.93 -10.88
N VAL A 66 -4.52 -0.61 -11.85
CA VAL A 66 -4.29 0.77 -12.35
C VAL A 66 -4.40 0.80 -13.87
N ARG A 67 -5.03 1.85 -14.40
CA ARG A 67 -5.25 2.04 -15.84
C ARG A 67 -3.92 2.29 -16.57
N ARG A 68 -3.81 1.78 -17.81
CA ARG A 68 -2.66 2.06 -18.68
C ARG A 68 -2.81 3.41 -19.38
N GLY A 69 -1.76 3.83 -20.08
CA GLY A 69 -1.67 5.15 -20.72
C GLY A 69 -1.02 6.22 -19.84
N GLY A 70 -1.01 7.44 -20.40
CA GLY A 70 -0.60 8.68 -19.74
C GLY A 70 -1.74 9.33 -18.96
N ARG A 71 -1.56 10.59 -18.57
CA ARG A 71 -2.56 11.35 -17.83
C ARG A 71 -3.01 12.53 -18.67
N LYS A 72 -4.30 12.57 -19.00
CA LYS A 72 -4.91 13.76 -19.62
C LYS A 72 -4.97 14.89 -18.58
N ARG A 73 -4.65 16.13 -19.00
CA ARG A 73 -4.90 17.30 -18.16
C ARG A 73 -6.41 17.46 -17.92
N PRO A 74 -6.87 17.64 -16.67
CA PRO A 74 -8.28 17.88 -16.40
C PRO A 74 -8.61 19.32 -16.77
N VAL A 75 -9.05 19.54 -18.02
CA VAL A 75 -9.51 20.83 -18.52
C VAL A 75 -10.88 20.69 -19.19
N PRO A 76 -11.82 21.62 -18.93
CA PRO A 76 -13.12 21.60 -19.60
C PRO A 76 -12.92 21.81 -21.11
N LYS A 77 -13.59 20.99 -21.92
CA LYS A 77 -13.55 21.04 -23.40
C LYS A 77 -12.16 20.94 -24.05
N GLY A 78 -11.09 20.66 -23.30
CA GLY A 78 -9.74 20.68 -23.85
C GLY A 78 -9.19 22.09 -24.11
N ILE A 79 -9.77 23.12 -23.50
CA ILE A 79 -9.33 24.50 -23.74
C ILE A 79 -8.37 24.91 -22.62
N VAL A 80 -7.18 25.37 -23.00
CA VAL A 80 -6.17 25.91 -22.08
C VAL A 80 -5.88 27.34 -22.52
N TYR A 81 -6.21 28.31 -21.68
CA TYR A 81 -5.89 29.71 -21.92
C TYR A 81 -4.43 30.01 -21.60
N GLY A 82 -3.86 31.00 -22.30
CA GLY A 82 -2.49 31.48 -22.09
C GLY A 82 -1.51 31.05 -23.19
N LYS A 83 -0.22 31.09 -22.85
CA LYS A 83 0.88 30.91 -23.82
C LYS A 83 0.84 29.53 -24.50
N PRO A 84 1.19 29.43 -25.80
CA PRO A 84 1.18 28.17 -26.57
C PRO A 84 1.95 27.01 -25.93
N THR A 85 3.01 27.31 -25.17
CA THR A 85 3.84 26.32 -24.49
C THR A 85 3.08 25.44 -23.49
N ASN A 86 2.01 25.96 -22.88
CA ASN A 86 1.25 25.29 -21.83
C ASN A 86 -0.03 24.60 -22.34
N GLN A 87 -0.30 24.66 -23.64
CA GLN A 87 -1.54 24.17 -24.26
C GLN A 87 -1.56 22.63 -24.46
N GLY A 88 -0.48 21.92 -24.13
CA GLY A 88 -0.43 20.46 -24.22
C GLY A 88 -1.42 19.74 -23.28
N ILE A 89 -2.21 18.80 -23.80
CA ILE A 89 -3.28 18.10 -23.04
C ILE A 89 -3.06 16.58 -22.99
N THR A 90 -2.84 15.94 -24.14
CA THR A 90 -2.87 14.47 -24.27
C THR A 90 -1.51 13.81 -24.03
N GLN A 91 -0.42 14.43 -24.50
CA GLN A 91 0.93 13.83 -24.45
C GLN A 91 1.64 14.00 -23.10
N LEU A 92 0.91 14.43 -22.06
CA LEU A 92 1.46 14.61 -20.73
C LEU A 92 1.68 13.25 -20.04
N LYS A 93 2.93 13.05 -19.59
CA LYS A 93 3.31 11.91 -18.75
C LYS A 93 3.15 12.29 -17.28
N PHE A 94 2.66 11.34 -16.48
CA PHE A 94 2.59 11.57 -15.04
C PHE A 94 3.98 11.44 -14.42
N GLN A 95 4.33 12.36 -13.52
CA GLN A 95 5.67 12.40 -12.91
C GLN A 95 5.97 11.15 -12.06
N ARG A 96 4.95 10.59 -11.39
CA ARG A 96 5.13 9.38 -10.57
C ARG A 96 4.92 8.11 -11.38
N ASN A 97 5.64 7.06 -11.00
CA ASN A 97 5.43 5.74 -11.55
C ASN A 97 4.06 5.17 -11.19
N LYS A 98 3.49 4.34 -12.07
CA LYS A 98 2.26 3.55 -11.81
C LYS A 98 2.38 2.63 -10.58
N ARG A 99 3.59 2.44 -10.04
CA ARG A 99 3.84 1.78 -8.76
C ARG A 99 3.34 2.63 -7.61
N SER A 100 3.94 3.80 -7.45
CA SER A 100 3.56 4.82 -6.46
C SER A 100 2.04 5.09 -6.46
N VAL A 101 1.44 5.29 -7.65
CA VAL A 101 -0.02 5.53 -7.77
C VAL A 101 -0.87 4.38 -7.20
N ALA A 102 -0.43 3.14 -7.38
CA ALA A 102 -1.15 1.99 -6.86
C ALA A 102 -0.99 1.88 -5.32
N GLU A 103 0.15 2.29 -4.77
CA GLU A 103 0.42 2.24 -3.32
C GLU A 103 -0.42 3.30 -2.61
N GLU A 104 -0.46 4.50 -3.18
CA GLU A 104 -1.29 5.60 -2.71
C GLU A 104 -2.79 5.24 -2.77
N ARG A 105 -3.24 4.58 -3.85
CA ARG A 105 -4.64 4.11 -3.96
C ARG A 105 -4.97 3.05 -2.91
N ALA A 106 -4.02 2.15 -2.60
CA ALA A 106 -4.20 1.15 -1.55
C ALA A 106 -4.25 1.80 -0.16
N GLY A 107 -3.29 2.68 0.14
CA GLY A 107 -3.20 3.36 1.43
C GLY A 107 -4.40 4.24 1.73
N ARG A 108 -4.93 4.96 0.72
CA ARG A 108 -6.15 5.76 0.88
C ARG A 108 -7.39 4.91 1.18
N LYS A 109 -7.53 3.73 0.56
CA LYS A 109 -8.67 2.84 0.81
C LYS A 109 -8.53 2.06 2.13
N LEU A 110 -7.31 1.80 2.55
CA LEU A 110 -6.98 0.91 3.67
C LEU A 110 -6.23 1.69 4.76
N GLY A 111 -6.81 2.78 5.25
CA GLY A 111 -6.15 3.76 6.14
C GLY A 111 -5.61 3.19 7.45
N GLY A 112 -6.16 2.07 7.95
CA GLY A 112 -5.66 1.38 9.15
C GLY A 112 -4.44 0.47 8.93
N LEU A 113 -3.88 0.45 7.71
CA LEU A 113 -2.81 -0.45 7.32
C LEU A 113 -1.61 0.31 6.74
N LYS A 114 -0.39 -0.11 7.11
CA LYS A 114 0.85 0.47 6.55
C LYS A 114 1.29 -0.29 5.30
N VAL A 115 1.58 0.44 4.23
CA VAL A 115 2.13 -0.12 2.97
C VAL A 115 3.63 -0.32 3.11
N LEU A 116 4.09 -1.57 2.98
CA LEU A 116 5.53 -1.88 2.99
C LEU A 116 6.14 -1.83 1.60
N ASN A 117 5.67 -2.71 0.71
CA ASN A 117 6.22 -2.81 -0.62
C ASN A 117 5.20 -3.43 -1.58
N SER A 118 5.53 -3.36 -2.86
CA SER A 118 4.68 -3.89 -3.92
C SER A 118 5.45 -4.59 -5.02
N TYR A 119 4.82 -5.53 -5.73
CA TYR A 119 5.41 -6.10 -6.95
C TYR A 119 4.40 -6.27 -8.07
N TRP A 120 4.91 -6.29 -9.30
CA TRP A 120 4.12 -6.50 -10.52
C TRP A 120 3.74 -7.98 -10.68
N ILE A 121 2.46 -8.24 -11.00
CA ILE A 121 1.95 -9.58 -11.26
C ILE A 121 1.69 -9.81 -12.75
N ASN A 122 0.90 -8.94 -13.38
CA ASN A 122 0.42 -9.14 -14.75
C ASN A 122 0.22 -7.80 -15.51
N GLU A 123 0.01 -7.85 -16.81
CA GLU A 123 -0.28 -6.67 -17.62
C GLU A 123 -1.26 -7.03 -18.74
N ASP A 124 -2.27 -6.19 -18.91
CA ASP A 124 -3.31 -6.32 -19.92
C ASP A 124 -3.36 -5.05 -20.78
N SER A 125 -4.10 -5.04 -21.89
CA SER A 125 -4.21 -3.87 -22.77
C SER A 125 -4.80 -2.63 -22.06
N PRO A 126 -6.02 -2.66 -21.47
CA PRO A 126 -6.62 -1.49 -20.80
C PRO A 126 -6.03 -1.23 -19.40
N TYR A 127 -5.63 -2.29 -18.71
CA TYR A 127 -5.20 -2.22 -17.31
C TYR A 127 -3.80 -2.79 -17.14
N LYS A 128 -2.94 -2.08 -16.39
CA LYS A 128 -1.67 -2.66 -15.96
C LYS A 128 -2.02 -3.47 -14.73
N SER A 129 -2.23 -4.76 -14.94
CA SER A 129 -2.83 -5.63 -13.95
C SER A 129 -1.90 -5.90 -12.77
N LEU A 130 -2.19 -5.15 -11.70
CA LEU A 130 -2.22 -5.67 -10.35
C LEU A 130 -0.85 -5.74 -9.67
N LYS A 131 -0.61 -4.72 -8.84
CA LYS A 131 0.44 -4.79 -7.84
C LYS A 131 -0.10 -5.49 -6.60
N LEU A 132 0.66 -6.46 -6.12
CA LEU A 132 0.40 -7.06 -4.83
C LEU A 132 1.05 -6.18 -3.76
N TYR A 133 0.27 -5.67 -2.83
CA TYR A 133 0.74 -5.06 -1.59
C TYR A 133 0.70 -6.11 -0.50
N TRP A 134 1.72 -6.18 0.35
CA TRP A 134 1.46 -6.62 1.72
C TRP A 134 1.46 -5.42 2.63
N LEU A 135 0.41 -5.40 3.42
CA LEU A 135 0.09 -4.39 4.40
C LEU A 135 0.34 -5.02 5.76
N THR A 136 1.05 -4.30 6.62
CA THR A 136 1.21 -4.68 8.01
C THR A 136 0.26 -3.88 8.88
N GLN A 137 -0.49 -4.58 9.74
CA GLN A 137 -1.10 -3.95 10.91
C GLN A 137 0.00 -3.71 11.95
N PRO A 138 0.25 -2.46 12.37
CA PRO A 138 1.19 -2.19 13.45
C PRO A 138 0.66 -2.64 14.83
N THR A 139 -0.64 -2.93 14.94
CA THR A 139 -1.30 -3.23 16.22
C THR A 139 -1.20 -4.68 16.69
N MET A 140 -0.73 -5.62 15.86
CA MET A 140 -0.52 -7.01 16.30
C MET A 140 0.88 -7.19 16.89
N GLN A 141 0.93 -7.58 18.16
CA GLN A 141 2.13 -7.82 18.99
C GLN A 141 3.18 -8.74 18.33
N SER A 142 2.76 -9.64 17.43
CA SER A 142 3.66 -10.56 16.70
C SER A 142 4.52 -9.92 15.61
N VAL A 143 4.21 -8.68 15.18
CA VAL A 143 5.00 -7.93 14.19
C VAL A 143 6.10 -7.11 14.86
N MET A 144 5.87 -6.65 16.10
CA MET A 144 6.78 -5.80 16.88
C MET A 144 8.06 -6.54 17.34
N THR A 145 8.04 -7.87 17.41
CA THR A 145 9.18 -8.67 17.92
C THR A 145 10.30 -8.91 16.90
N HIS A 146 10.23 -8.32 15.70
CA HIS A 146 11.28 -8.43 14.66
C HIS A 146 11.70 -7.05 14.13
N GLU A 147 12.09 -6.14 15.03
CA GLU A 147 12.79 -4.91 14.66
C GLU A 147 14.26 -5.23 14.30
N LEU A 148 14.48 -5.67 13.06
CA LEU A 148 15.76 -5.51 12.35
C LEU A 148 15.50 -5.06 10.90
N THR A 149 14.52 -4.17 10.71
CA THR A 149 14.35 -3.48 9.42
C THR A 149 14.07 -2.02 9.72
N GLY A 150 15.16 -1.26 9.84
CA GLY A 150 15.15 0.14 10.25
C GLY A 150 14.30 1.05 9.36
N SER A 151 13.78 2.09 10.01
CA SER A 151 13.18 3.30 9.46
C SER A 151 11.85 3.15 8.70
N ALA A 152 10.76 3.01 9.47
CA ALA A 152 9.45 3.54 9.07
C ALA A 152 8.67 4.03 10.30
N SER A 153 9.31 4.92 11.08
CA SER A 153 8.64 5.73 12.10
C SER A 153 8.82 7.20 11.72
N LEU A 154 7.77 7.80 11.18
CA LEU A 154 7.51 9.23 11.33
C LEU A 154 6.07 9.32 11.82
N TYR A 155 5.93 9.44 13.13
CA TYR A 155 4.71 9.85 13.80
C TYR A 155 4.48 11.33 13.48
N THR A 156 3.45 11.64 12.70
CA THR A 156 2.77 12.93 12.79
C THR A 156 1.62 12.78 13.78
N SER A 157 1.87 13.17 15.03
CA SER A 157 0.81 13.60 15.94
C SER A 157 1.38 14.67 16.86
N THR A 158 1.33 15.91 16.41
CA THR A 158 1.15 17.06 17.28
C THR A 158 -0.14 16.84 18.06
N GLY A 159 -0.04 16.47 19.34
CA GLY A 159 -1.17 16.29 20.22
C GLY A 159 -0.74 15.71 21.55
N SER A 160 -1.09 16.40 22.63
CA SER A 160 -0.88 16.05 24.06
C SER A 160 0.55 16.17 24.63
N PHE A 161 1.10 17.38 24.63
CA PHE A 161 2.04 17.81 25.69
C PHE A 161 1.33 18.62 26.80
N VAL A 162 0.02 18.86 26.66
CA VAL A 162 -0.77 19.70 27.59
C VAL A 162 -1.56 18.87 28.60
N ASP A 163 -1.81 17.57 28.34
CA ASP A 163 -2.61 16.70 29.23
C ASP A 163 -1.81 16.09 30.40
N SER A 164 -0.52 16.35 30.51
CA SER A 164 0.33 15.80 31.60
C SER A 164 0.43 16.72 32.82
N LEU A 165 -0.09 17.95 32.76
CA LEU A 165 0.04 18.94 33.84
C LEU A 165 -1.28 19.26 34.57
N GLN A 166 -2.41 18.68 34.15
CA GLN A 166 -3.72 18.91 34.81
C GLN A 166 -4.24 17.74 35.63
N LEU A 167 -3.57 16.57 35.62
CA LEU A 167 -4.03 15.40 36.38
C LEU A 167 -3.44 15.25 37.79
N GLU A 168 -2.51 16.12 38.22
CA GLU A 168 -1.98 16.13 39.61
C GLU A 168 -2.66 17.14 40.55
N ARG A 169 -3.75 17.80 40.13
CA ARG A 169 -4.47 18.78 40.97
C ARG A 169 -5.91 18.40 41.37
N SER A 170 -6.32 17.14 41.23
CA SER A 170 -7.68 16.74 41.60
C SER A 170 -7.77 15.36 42.29
N THR A 171 -7.07 15.20 43.40
CA THR A 171 -7.49 14.27 44.47
C THR A 171 -7.55 15.06 45.77
N GLY A 172 -8.74 15.57 46.08
CA GLY A 172 -9.03 16.13 47.39
C GLY A 172 -9.07 15.03 48.44
N VAL A 173 -8.37 15.25 49.54
CA VAL A 173 -8.69 14.63 50.83
C VAL A 173 -9.09 15.78 51.76
N SER A 174 -10.39 15.89 51.95
CA SER A 174 -11.04 16.63 53.03
C SER A 174 -10.71 15.96 54.36
N VAL A 175 -10.03 16.67 55.26
CA VAL A 175 -9.94 16.29 56.67
C VAL A 175 -10.89 17.17 57.47
N VAL A 176 -11.72 16.48 58.22
CA VAL A 176 -12.77 16.93 59.14
C VAL A 176 -12.13 17.45 60.43
N GLY A 177 -12.73 18.49 61.00
CA GLY A 177 -12.70 18.78 62.43
C GLY A 177 -11.86 19.99 62.82
N ASP A 178 -12.53 21.06 63.27
CA ASP A 178 -12.33 21.53 64.64
C ASP A 178 -13.49 22.44 65.07
N THR A 179 -13.91 22.17 66.30
CA THR A 179 -15.06 22.70 67.03
C THR A 179 -14.85 24.13 67.56
N CYS A 180 -15.97 24.81 67.80
CA CYS A 180 -16.11 26.12 68.43
C CYS A 180 -15.38 26.26 69.78
N THR A 181 -14.59 27.31 69.97
CA THR A 181 -14.70 28.38 71.01
C THR A 181 -13.54 29.35 70.86
#